data_AF-A0A257RM85-F1
#
_entry.id   AF-A0A257RM85-F1
#
_cell.length_a   1.000
_cell.length_b   1.000
_cell.length_c   1.000
_cell.angle_alpha   90.00
_cell.angle_beta   90.00
_cell.angle_gamma   90.00
#
_symmetry.space_group_name_H-M   'P 1'
#
loop_
_entity.id
_entity.type
_entity.pdbx_description
1 polymer ?
#
loop_
_entity_poly.entity_id
_entity_poly.type
_entity_poly.pdbx_seq_one_letter_code
_entity_poly.pdbx_strand_id
1 'polypeptide(L)'
;MKPTGMKKLLTWRRALWSGGLAFAALALLAGSFMTLRALGVGPFGTLVSSGKLANRARILVADFDNRSTDPSLGRSLTEAFRIDLSQSPVVRVLTGDEIGAVLRRMERPESTAVTPAVAREIAEREGIPAIIAGEIAPVGQGYVLSARVLATGDGTEMAAVRETAESETALLAAL
;
A
#
# COMPACT_ATOMS: atom_id res chain seq x y z
N MET A 1 -38.16 -23.31 -56.10
CA MET A 1 -37.95 -24.11 -54.87
C MET A 1 -36.61 -24.83 -54.91
N LYS A 2 -35.64 -24.42 -54.07
CA LYS A 2 -34.73 -25.26 -53.24
C LYS A 2 -33.54 -24.42 -52.73
N PRO A 3 -33.47 -24.08 -51.43
CA PRO A 3 -32.23 -23.62 -50.82
C PRO A 3 -31.39 -24.84 -50.40
N THR A 4 -30.23 -25.04 -51.01
CA THR A 4 -29.37 -26.20 -50.71
C THR A 4 -28.20 -25.79 -49.82
N GLY A 5 -28.45 -25.89 -48.50
CA GLY A 5 -27.53 -26.37 -47.47
C GLY A 5 -26.05 -25.98 -47.52
N MET A 6 -25.72 -24.79 -47.02
CA MET A 6 -24.36 -24.46 -46.59
C MET A 6 -24.17 -24.86 -45.11
N LYS A 7 -23.86 -26.13 -44.86
CA LYS A 7 -23.43 -26.62 -43.54
C LYS A 7 -22.22 -27.53 -43.71
N LYS A 8 -21.02 -27.07 -43.32
CA LYS A 8 -19.93 -27.92 -42.79
C LYS A 8 -18.64 -27.15 -42.48
N LEU A 9 -18.64 -26.16 -41.57
CA LEU A 9 -17.35 -25.64 -41.05
C LEU A 9 -17.24 -25.40 -39.55
N LEU A 10 -18.31 -25.51 -38.75
CA LEU A 10 -18.21 -25.38 -37.29
C LEU A 10 -18.88 -26.58 -36.61
N THR A 11 -18.07 -27.60 -36.34
CA THR A 11 -18.50 -28.75 -35.52
C THR A 11 -18.54 -28.30 -34.06
N TRP A 12 -19.75 -28.11 -33.54
CA TRP A 12 -20.08 -27.66 -32.18
C TRP A 12 -19.29 -28.35 -31.05
N ARG A 13 -18.83 -29.59 -31.27
CA ARG A 13 -17.95 -30.33 -30.34
C ARG A 13 -16.55 -29.70 -30.18
N ARG A 14 -15.96 -29.12 -31.22
CA ARG A 14 -14.61 -28.53 -31.14
C ARG A 14 -14.61 -27.19 -30.38
N ALA A 15 -15.69 -26.43 -30.49
CA ALA A 15 -15.87 -25.17 -29.76
C ALA A 15 -16.05 -25.39 -28.24
N LEU A 16 -16.79 -26.45 -27.85
CA LEU A 16 -16.94 -26.83 -26.45
C LEU A 16 -15.62 -27.35 -25.86
N TRP A 17 -14.86 -28.13 -26.63
CA TRP A 17 -13.54 -28.63 -26.18
C TRP A 17 -12.50 -27.51 -26.09
N SER A 18 -12.48 -26.53 -27.00
CA SER A 18 -11.60 -25.37 -26.90
C SER A 18 -11.93 -24.48 -25.70
N GLY A 19 -13.22 -24.35 -25.35
CA GLY A 19 -13.65 -23.64 -24.15
C GLY A 19 -13.16 -24.32 -22.87
N GLY A 20 -13.32 -25.63 -22.75
CA GLY A 20 -12.84 -26.39 -21.59
C GLY A 20 -11.32 -26.35 -21.42
N LEU A 21 -10.57 -26.44 -22.53
CA LEU A 21 -9.11 -26.41 -22.51
C LEU A 21 -8.56 -25.02 -22.14
N ALA A 22 -9.21 -23.95 -22.62
CA ALA A 22 -8.88 -22.58 -22.21
C ALA A 22 -9.14 -22.33 -20.72
N PHE A 23 -10.26 -22.82 -20.19
CA PHE A 23 -10.57 -22.71 -18.75
C PHE A 23 -9.59 -23.49 -17.88
N ALA A 24 -9.21 -24.71 -18.29
CA ALA A 24 -8.22 -25.52 -17.58
C ALA A 24 -6.83 -24.84 -17.59
N ALA A 25 -6.41 -24.31 -18.73
CA ALA A 25 -5.14 -23.56 -18.83
C ALA A 25 -5.15 -22.30 -17.95
N LEU A 26 -6.25 -21.55 -17.95
CA LEU A 26 -6.40 -20.37 -17.10
C LEU A 26 -6.35 -20.72 -15.60
N ALA A 27 -7.03 -21.80 -15.19
CA ALA A 27 -7.02 -22.25 -13.80
C ALA A 27 -5.62 -22.67 -13.35
N LEU A 28 -4.84 -23.34 -14.21
CA LEU A 28 -3.45 -23.70 -13.93
C LEU A 28 -2.55 -22.46 -13.81
N LEU A 29 -2.70 -21.48 -14.70
CA LEU A 29 -1.94 -20.23 -14.63
C LEU A 29 -2.28 -19.44 -13.36
N ALA A 30 -3.57 -19.31 -13.03
CA ALA A 30 -4.00 -18.62 -11.82
C ALA A 30 -3.52 -19.35 -10.55
N GLY A 31 -3.64 -20.67 -10.49
CA GLY A 31 -3.16 -21.48 -9.37
C GLY A 31 -1.63 -21.41 -9.21
N SER A 32 -0.89 -21.48 -10.31
CA SER A 32 0.57 -21.33 -10.29
C SER A 32 0.98 -19.92 -9.85
N PHE A 33 0.29 -18.88 -10.33
CA PHE A 33 0.53 -17.50 -9.91
C PHE A 33 0.24 -17.30 -8.42
N MET A 34 -0.86 -17.85 -7.90
CA MET A 34 -1.19 -17.79 -6.47
C MET A 34 -0.19 -18.55 -5.61
N THR A 35 0.32 -19.69 -6.08
CA THR A 35 1.35 -20.46 -5.36
C THR A 35 2.68 -19.71 -5.32
N LEU A 36 3.11 -19.14 -6.44
CA LEU A 36 4.31 -18.30 -6.51
C LEU A 36 4.18 -17.05 -5.62
N ARG A 37 2.99 -16.42 -5.60
CA ARG A 37 2.67 -15.29 -4.72
C ARG A 37 2.76 -15.68 -3.24
N ALA A 38 2.21 -16.83 -2.84
CA ALA A 38 2.28 -17.32 -1.46
C ALA A 38 3.72 -17.65 -1.03
N LEU A 39 4.58 -18.06 -1.97
CA LEU A 39 6.00 -18.32 -1.74
C LEU A 39 6.89 -17.06 -1.84
N GLY A 40 6.31 -15.89 -2.12
CA GLY A 40 7.05 -14.62 -2.22
C GLY A 40 7.93 -14.49 -3.47
N VAL A 41 7.76 -15.37 -4.46
CA VAL A 41 8.50 -15.36 -5.73
C VAL A 41 7.68 -14.61 -6.78
N GLY A 42 7.89 -13.30 -6.92
CA GLY A 42 7.18 -12.49 -7.92
C GLY A 42 7.76 -11.09 -8.08
N PRO A 43 7.40 -10.37 -9.17
CA PRO A 43 7.90 -9.02 -9.47
C PRO A 43 7.45 -7.95 -8.46
N PHE A 44 6.49 -8.27 -7.58
CA PHE A 44 6.14 -7.48 -6.41
C PHE A 44 7.08 -7.85 -5.25
N GLY A 45 8.36 -7.50 -5.40
CA GLY A 45 9.32 -7.61 -4.31
C GLY A 45 8.85 -6.76 -3.15
N THR A 46 8.50 -7.39 -2.03
CA THR A 46 8.25 -6.63 -0.80
C THR A 46 9.58 -6.04 -0.31
N LEU A 47 9.53 -4.95 0.45
CA LEU A 47 10.74 -4.39 1.08
C LEU A 47 11.47 -5.43 1.96
N VAL A 48 10.73 -6.43 2.46
CA VAL A 48 11.27 -7.55 3.22
C VAL A 48 11.98 -8.57 2.34
N SER A 49 11.40 -8.98 1.20
CA SER A 49 12.05 -9.94 0.30
C SER A 49 13.25 -9.36 -0.47
N SER A 50 13.31 -8.03 -0.60
CA SER A 50 14.47 -7.31 -1.16
C SER A 50 15.58 -7.00 -0.13
N GLY A 51 15.42 -7.42 1.13
CA GLY A 51 16.40 -7.21 2.20
C GLY A 51 16.54 -5.76 2.65
N LYS A 52 15.71 -4.85 2.14
CA LYS A 52 15.71 -3.43 2.51
C LYS A 52 15.08 -3.20 3.89
N LEU A 53 14.11 -4.03 4.27
CA LEU A 53 13.54 -4.07 5.63
C LEU A 53 13.66 -5.48 6.21
N ALA A 54 13.91 -5.58 7.51
CA ALA A 54 13.81 -6.84 8.23
C ALA A 54 12.34 -7.27 8.37
N ASN A 55 12.09 -8.58 8.50
CA ASN A 55 10.75 -9.07 8.84
C ASN A 55 10.34 -8.51 10.22
N ARG A 56 9.13 -7.94 10.33
CA ARG A 56 8.62 -7.21 11.51
C ARG A 56 9.48 -6.01 11.90
N ALA A 57 10.12 -5.36 10.93
CA ALA A 57 10.79 -4.09 11.17
C ALA A 57 9.83 -3.10 11.83
N ARG A 58 10.32 -2.40 12.87
CA ARG A 58 9.60 -1.27 13.45
C ARG A 58 9.53 -0.16 12.39
N ILE A 59 8.39 0.48 12.27
CA ILE A 59 8.19 1.59 11.35
C ILE A 59 7.45 2.72 12.05
N LEU A 60 7.82 3.96 11.72
CA LEU A 60 7.19 5.15 12.24
C LEU A 60 6.39 5.82 11.13
N VAL A 61 5.12 6.11 11.36
CA VAL A 61 4.28 6.85 10.39
C VAL A 61 4.24 8.32 10.82
N ALA A 62 4.80 9.20 10.00
CA ALA A 62 4.69 10.65 10.18
C ALA A 62 3.26 11.12 9.87
N ASP A 63 2.89 12.26 10.41
CA ASP A 63 1.61 12.92 10.09
C ASP A 63 1.60 13.30 8.61
N PHE A 64 0.49 13.01 7.92
CA PHE A 64 0.37 13.25 6.50
C PHE A 64 0.28 14.77 6.22
N ASP A 65 1.14 15.27 5.33
CA ASP A 65 1.11 16.66 4.87
C ASP A 65 -0.16 16.90 4.05
N ASN A 66 -1.10 17.64 4.63
CA ASN A 66 -2.39 17.89 4.00
C ASN A 66 -2.43 19.27 3.37
N ARG A 67 -2.44 19.32 2.03
CA ARG A 67 -2.57 20.54 1.24
C ARG A 67 -3.97 20.74 0.68
N SER A 68 -4.96 19.99 1.16
CA SER A 68 -6.36 20.18 0.80
C SER A 68 -7.01 21.33 1.58
N THR A 69 -8.23 21.68 1.19
CA THR A 69 -9.06 22.68 1.88
C THR A 69 -9.70 22.18 3.18
N ASP A 70 -9.74 20.86 3.42
CA ASP A 70 -10.25 20.29 4.67
C ASP A 70 -9.08 19.92 5.59
N PRO A 71 -8.87 20.63 6.72
CA PRO A 71 -7.75 20.38 7.62
C PRO A 71 -7.88 19.07 8.43
N SER A 72 -9.07 18.47 8.53
CA SER A 72 -9.31 17.26 9.31
C SER A 72 -8.85 15.98 8.58
N LEU A 73 -8.85 16.02 7.24
CA LEU A 73 -8.45 14.92 6.36
C LEU A 73 -7.10 14.31 6.70
N GLY A 74 -6.07 15.14 6.87
CA GLY A 74 -4.71 14.67 7.15
C GLY A 74 -4.61 13.80 8.40
N ARG A 75 -5.31 14.21 9.49
CA ARG A 75 -5.31 13.45 10.75
C ARG A 75 -6.08 12.14 10.59
N SER A 76 -7.27 12.18 10.01
CA SER A 76 -8.11 10.99 9.82
C SER A 76 -7.41 9.93 8.95
N LEU A 77 -6.75 10.36 7.88
CA LEU A 77 -6.00 9.46 6.98
C LEU A 77 -4.74 8.90 7.63
N THR A 78 -4.03 9.72 8.41
CA THR A 78 -2.87 9.24 9.17
C THR A 78 -3.28 8.14 10.14
N GLU A 79 -4.38 8.33 10.87
CA GLU A 79 -4.88 7.33 11.82
C GLU A 79 -5.39 6.06 11.13
N ALA A 80 -6.19 6.19 10.06
CA ALA A 80 -6.64 5.04 9.27
C ALA A 80 -5.45 4.22 8.76
N PHE A 81 -4.47 4.89 8.15
CA PHE A 81 -3.28 4.24 7.61
C PHE A 81 -2.43 3.56 8.71
N ARG A 82 -2.33 4.16 9.91
CA ARG A 82 -1.66 3.52 11.05
C ARG A 82 -2.39 2.26 11.50
N ILE A 83 -3.74 2.28 11.53
CA ILE A 83 -4.56 1.13 11.88
C ILE A 83 -4.34 0.00 10.88
N ASP A 84 -4.45 0.28 9.57
CA ASP A 84 -4.30 -0.75 8.53
C ASP A 84 -2.91 -1.38 8.55
N LEU A 85 -1.87 -0.56 8.70
CA LEU A 85 -0.50 -1.05 8.83
C LEU A 85 -0.25 -1.80 10.14
N SER A 86 -0.95 -1.48 11.24
CA SER A 86 -0.82 -2.21 12.51
C SER A 86 -1.36 -3.65 12.41
N GLN A 87 -2.29 -3.90 11.49
CA GLN A 87 -2.81 -5.24 11.18
C GLN A 87 -1.89 -6.02 10.24
N SER A 88 -0.87 -5.38 9.67
CA SER A 88 0.07 -6.03 8.75
C SER A 88 0.96 -7.03 9.49
N PRO A 89 1.11 -8.27 8.99
CA PRO A 89 2.06 -9.23 9.57
C PRO A 89 3.53 -8.90 9.25
N VAL A 90 3.78 -7.92 8.38
CA VAL A 90 5.10 -7.64 7.77
C VAL A 90 5.89 -6.59 8.55
N VAL A 91 5.21 -5.62 9.18
CA VAL A 91 5.83 -4.46 9.86
C VAL A 91 5.16 -4.20 11.21
N ARG A 92 5.88 -3.58 12.15
CA ARG A 92 5.31 -3.13 13.43
C ARG A 92 5.28 -1.61 13.47
N VAL A 93 4.09 -1.02 13.40
CA VAL A 93 3.91 0.43 13.52
C VAL A 93 4.10 0.87 14.97
N LEU A 94 4.80 1.97 15.20
CA LEU A 94 4.82 2.63 16.51
C LEU A 94 3.45 3.20 16.84
N THR A 95 2.97 2.88 18.03
CA THR A 95 1.70 3.38 18.56
C THR A 95 1.78 4.85 18.96
N GLY A 96 0.63 5.52 19.05
CA GLY A 96 0.55 6.89 19.56
C GLY A 96 1.14 7.04 20.96
N ASP A 97 0.91 6.06 21.85
CA ASP A 97 1.46 6.05 23.21
C ASP A 97 2.99 5.93 23.23
N GLU A 98 3.58 5.09 22.37
CA GLU A 98 5.03 4.99 22.21
C GLU A 98 5.62 6.31 21.73
N ILE A 99 4.99 6.94 20.73
CA ILE A 99 5.41 8.25 20.21
C ILE A 99 5.31 9.33 21.29
N GLY A 100 4.18 9.41 22.01
CA GLY A 100 3.99 10.36 23.11
C GLY A 100 5.04 10.19 24.21
N ALA A 101 5.37 8.94 24.56
CA ALA A 101 6.45 8.66 25.52
C ALA A 101 7.82 9.13 25.03
N VAL A 102 8.13 8.98 23.73
CA VAL A 102 9.36 9.51 23.13
C VAL A 102 9.36 11.04 23.13
N LEU A 103 8.25 11.67 22.72
CA LEU A 103 8.11 13.13 22.72
C LEU A 103 8.31 13.72 24.12
N ARG A 104 7.75 13.11 25.16
CA ARG A 104 8.01 13.50 26.55
C ARG A 104 9.51 13.40 26.90
N ARG A 105 10.19 12.34 26.50
CA ARG A 105 11.65 12.18 26.70
C ARG A 105 12.47 13.21 25.90
N MET A 106 11.91 13.73 24.82
CA MET A 106 12.47 14.82 24.02
C MET A 106 12.08 16.21 24.55
N GLU A 107 11.44 16.30 25.73
CA GLU A 107 10.94 17.54 26.31
C GLU A 107 9.96 18.29 25.40
N ARG A 108 9.21 17.55 24.57
CA ARG A 108 8.17 18.08 23.68
C ARG A 108 6.77 17.68 24.18
N PRO A 109 5.74 18.52 23.96
CA PRO A 109 4.36 18.13 24.23
C PRO A 109 3.97 16.87 23.45
N GLU A 110 3.16 15.99 24.05
CA GLU A 110 2.63 14.79 23.37
C GLU A 110 1.74 15.15 22.16
N SER A 111 1.17 16.35 22.15
CA SER A 111 0.39 16.90 21.05
C SER A 111 1.23 17.48 19.90
N THR A 112 2.57 17.35 19.96
CA THR A 112 3.45 17.83 18.89
C THR A 112 3.17 17.06 17.61
N ALA A 113 2.90 17.78 16.52
CA ALA A 113 2.74 17.19 15.20
C ALA A 113 4.02 16.42 14.81
N VAL A 114 3.85 15.17 14.41
CA VAL A 114 4.93 14.26 14.02
C VAL A 114 5.24 14.51 12.54
N THR A 115 5.78 15.69 12.25
CA THR A 115 6.21 16.04 10.88
C THR A 115 7.33 15.09 10.42
N PRO A 116 7.62 14.99 9.11
CA PRO A 116 8.71 14.13 8.63
C PRO A 116 10.08 14.41 9.30
N ALA A 117 10.33 15.66 9.71
CA ALA A 117 11.53 16.03 10.46
C ALA A 117 11.51 15.48 11.89
N VAL A 118 10.40 15.65 12.61
CA VAL A 118 10.23 15.12 13.98
C VAL A 118 10.23 13.59 13.97
N ALA A 119 9.59 12.98 12.97
CA ALA A 119 9.59 11.54 12.77
C ALA A 119 11.01 11.00 12.61
N ARG A 120 11.87 11.71 11.87
CA ARG A 120 13.28 11.32 11.73
C ARG A 120 14.04 11.40 13.05
N GLU A 121 13.86 12.47 13.82
CA GLU A 121 14.47 12.57 15.16
C GLU A 121 14.03 11.41 16.08
N ILE A 122 12.74 11.06 16.07
CA ILE A 122 12.20 9.93 16.85
C ILE A 122 12.81 8.62 16.35
N ALA A 123 12.84 8.41 15.04
CA ALA A 123 13.32 7.17 14.44
C ALA A 123 14.81 6.93 14.69
N GLU A 124 15.64 7.98 14.61
CA GLU A 124 17.07 7.90 14.94
C GLU A 124 17.27 7.54 16.42
N ARG A 125 16.51 8.18 17.33
CA ARG A 125 16.61 7.94 18.78
C ARG A 125 16.15 6.53 19.19
N GLU A 126 15.12 6.03 18.54
CA GLU A 126 14.51 4.73 18.87
C GLU A 126 15.05 3.56 18.04
N GLY A 127 16.05 3.81 17.17
CA GLY A 127 16.65 2.79 16.31
C GLY A 127 15.66 2.20 15.29
N ILE A 128 14.73 3.02 14.81
CA ILE A 128 13.69 2.61 13.85
C ILE A 128 14.31 2.68 12.45
N PRO A 129 14.30 1.60 11.66
CA PRO A 129 14.99 1.56 10.36
C PRO A 129 14.33 2.40 9.26
N ALA A 130 13.03 2.65 9.36
CA ALA A 130 12.29 3.37 8.33
C ALA A 130 11.14 4.22 8.87
N ILE A 131 10.79 5.25 8.09
CA ILE A 131 9.72 6.21 8.35
C ILE A 131 8.80 6.21 7.13
N ILE A 132 7.49 6.32 7.37
CA ILE A 132 6.52 6.58 6.30
C ILE A 132 6.12 8.05 6.36
N ALA A 133 6.29 8.76 5.26
CA ALA A 133 5.81 10.12 5.08
C ALA A 133 4.69 10.14 4.03
N GLY A 134 3.54 10.68 4.41
CA GLY A 134 2.39 10.84 3.53
C GLY A 134 2.17 12.29 3.11
N GLU A 135 1.59 12.50 1.93
CA GLU A 135 1.14 13.79 1.43
C GLU A 135 -0.19 13.63 0.71
N ILE A 136 -1.11 14.56 0.97
CA ILE A 136 -2.43 14.66 0.34
C ILE A 136 -2.48 16.00 -0.40
N ALA A 137 -2.68 15.94 -1.72
CA ALA A 137 -2.77 17.12 -2.56
C ALA A 137 -4.06 17.09 -3.39
N PRO A 138 -4.78 18.22 -3.52
CA PRO A 138 -5.92 18.32 -4.44
C PRO A 138 -5.44 18.26 -5.89
N VAL A 139 -6.19 17.55 -6.74
CA VAL A 139 -5.94 17.45 -8.19
C VAL A 139 -7.27 17.51 -8.94
N GLY A 140 -7.49 18.60 -9.68
CA GLY A 140 -8.76 18.83 -10.36
C GLY A 140 -9.93 18.90 -9.36
N GLN A 141 -10.84 17.93 -9.44
CA GLN A 141 -11.96 17.76 -8.50
C GLN A 141 -11.72 16.66 -7.45
N GLY A 142 -10.59 15.96 -7.50
CA GLY A 142 -10.26 14.85 -6.61
C GLY A 142 -9.01 15.11 -5.78
N TYR A 143 -8.48 14.04 -5.22
CA TYR A 143 -7.30 14.05 -4.36
C TYR A 143 -6.28 13.03 -4.83
N VAL A 144 -5.01 13.35 -4.64
CA VAL A 144 -3.94 12.38 -4.75
C VAL A 144 -3.33 12.20 -3.38
N LEU A 145 -3.33 10.95 -2.92
CA LEU A 145 -2.56 10.51 -1.77
C LEU A 145 -1.25 9.91 -2.25
N SER A 146 -0.15 10.32 -1.63
CA SER A 146 1.15 9.73 -1.84
C SER A 146 1.77 9.34 -0.50
N ALA A 147 2.37 8.17 -0.44
CA ALA A 147 3.07 7.66 0.73
C ALA A 147 4.45 7.17 0.32
N ARG A 148 5.48 7.56 1.07
CA ARG A 148 6.87 7.21 0.82
C ARG A 148 7.47 6.55 2.04
N VAL A 149 8.18 5.45 1.83
CA VAL A 149 8.99 4.80 2.85
C VAL A 149 10.42 5.32 2.72
N LEU A 150 10.89 6.00 3.76
CA LEU A 150 12.21 6.61 3.82
C LEU A 150 13.07 5.84 4.82
N ALA A 151 14.31 5.54 4.45
CA ALA A 151 15.30 5.00 5.37
C ALA A 151 15.69 6.06 6.41
N THR A 152 15.76 5.67 7.68
CA THR A 152 16.03 6.63 8.76
C THR A 152 17.44 7.22 8.70
N GLY A 153 18.43 6.43 8.27
CA GLY A 153 19.84 6.82 8.35
C GLY A 153 20.26 7.90 7.34
N ASP A 154 19.78 7.83 6.10
CA ASP A 154 20.17 8.72 5.01
C ASP A 154 18.98 9.42 4.33
N GLY A 155 17.74 9.07 4.72
CA GLY A 155 16.52 9.57 4.10
C GLY A 155 16.24 8.98 2.72
N THR A 156 16.96 7.94 2.29
CA THR A 156 16.78 7.34 0.97
C THR A 156 15.38 6.76 0.82
N GLU A 157 14.72 7.08 -0.29
CA GLU A 157 13.42 6.53 -0.61
C GLU A 157 13.55 5.04 -0.97
N MET A 158 12.93 4.20 -0.16
CA MET A 158 12.96 2.75 -0.31
C MET A 158 11.81 2.26 -1.19
N ALA A 159 10.65 2.91 -1.06
CA ALA A 159 9.43 2.67 -1.83
C ALA A 159 8.54 3.92 -1.82
N ALA A 160 7.72 4.07 -2.85
CA ALA A 160 6.67 5.07 -2.93
C ALA A 160 5.40 4.46 -3.52
N VAL A 161 4.25 4.87 -3.01
CA VAL A 161 2.93 4.52 -3.51
C VAL A 161 2.15 5.81 -3.72
N ARG A 162 1.37 5.85 -4.80
CA ARG A 162 0.52 6.98 -5.14
C ARG A 162 -0.83 6.46 -5.58
N GLU A 163 -1.89 6.94 -4.93
CA GLU A 163 -3.27 6.61 -5.24
C GLU A 163 -4.05 7.89 -5.54
N THR A 164 -4.92 7.84 -6.54
CA THR A 164 -5.77 8.98 -6.93
C THR A 164 -7.21 8.62 -6.63
N ALA A 165 -7.93 9.48 -5.92
CA ALA A 165 -9.34 9.30 -5.63
C ALA A 165 -10.15 10.47 -6.16
N GLU A 166 -11.34 10.17 -6.69
CA GLU A 166 -12.28 11.16 -7.20
C GLU A 166 -12.98 11.93 -6.07
N SER A 167 -12.95 11.42 -4.84
CA SER A 167 -13.53 12.06 -3.65
C SER A 167 -12.84 11.62 -2.35
N GLU A 168 -13.02 12.39 -1.28
CA GLU A 168 -12.57 12.05 0.08
C GLU A 168 -13.12 10.71 0.57
N THR A 169 -14.41 10.43 0.31
CA THR A 169 -15.04 9.16 0.68
C THR A 169 -14.42 7.98 -0.07
N ALA A 170 -14.05 8.17 -1.34
CA ALA A 170 -13.35 7.16 -2.12
C ALA A 170 -11.91 6.93 -1.63
N LEU A 171 -11.24 7.97 -1.13
CA LEU A 171 -9.90 7.87 -0.56
C LEU A 171 -9.91 7.07 0.76
N LEU A 172 -10.90 7.33 1.62
CA LEU A 172 -11.08 6.59 2.88
C LEU A 172 -11.54 5.14 2.65
N ALA A 173 -12.26 4.86 1.57
CA ALA A 173 -12.71 3.51 1.22
C ALA A 173 -11.63 2.66 0.50
N ALA A 174 -10.56 3.30 0.02
CA ALA A 174 -9.47 2.63 -0.71
C ALA A 174 -8.29 2.23 0.19
N LEU A 175 -8.29 2.68 1.44
CA LEU A 175 -7.41 2.24 2.53
C LEU A 175 -7.89 0.90 3.08
#